data_AF-A0A931UD43-F1
#
_entry.id   AF-A0A931UD43-F1
#
_cell.length_a   1.000
_cell.length_b   1.000
_cell.length_c   1.000
_cell.angle_alpha   90.00
_cell.angle_beta   90.00
_cell.angle_gamma   90.00
#
_symmetry.space_group_name_H-M   'P 1'
#
loop_
_entity.id
_entity.type
_entity.pdbx_description
1 polymer ?
#
loop_
_entity_poly.entity_id
_entity_poly.type
_entity_poly.pdbx_seq_one_letter_code
_entity_poly.pdbx_strand_id
1 'polypeptide(L)'
;MKPEPSPGGSESEVQLLAALSELMGTSMAFEEVIATAMRFTSAMMGADGSSLLLVNRKEGGLSFYIALGEKAGQLKSMTLARGEGIAGLVAESGIP
;
A
#
# COMPACT_ATOMS: atom_id res chain seq x y z
N MET A 1 37.76 13.34 19.11
CA MET A 1 37.37 12.46 17.99
C MET A 1 36.20 11.62 18.47
N LYS A 2 34.98 11.91 18.03
CA LYS A 2 33.76 11.16 18.38
C LYS A 2 33.39 10.34 17.13
N PRO A 3 33.01 9.05 17.25
CA PRO A 3 32.82 8.17 16.11
C PRO A 3 31.66 8.65 15.21
N GLU A 4 31.86 8.46 13.91
CA GLU A 4 30.87 8.73 12.86
C GLU A 4 29.63 7.83 13.02
N PRO A 5 28.43 8.31 12.63
CA PRO A 5 27.21 7.51 12.63
C PRO A 5 27.26 6.44 11.53
N SER A 6 26.93 5.21 11.90
CA SER A 6 26.90 4.02 11.03
C SER A 6 25.99 4.21 9.79
N PRO A 7 26.41 3.74 8.60
CA PRO A 7 25.61 3.80 7.39
C PRO A 7 24.67 2.58 7.34
N GLY A 8 23.37 2.81 7.42
CA GLY A 8 22.39 1.72 7.30
C GLY A 8 20.94 2.11 7.10
N GLY A 9 20.58 3.40 7.11
CA GLY A 9 19.18 3.85 7.02
C GLY A 9 18.83 4.74 5.83
N SER A 10 19.79 5.50 5.26
CA SER A 10 19.49 6.53 4.26
C SER A 10 19.58 6.04 2.81
N GLU A 11 20.42 5.03 2.55
CA GLU A 11 20.71 4.58 1.18
C GLU A 11 19.52 3.79 0.60
N SER A 12 18.85 2.99 1.44
CA SER A 12 17.67 2.21 1.05
C SER A 12 16.46 3.08 0.73
N GLU A 13 16.23 4.16 1.51
CA GLU A 13 15.12 5.10 1.25
C GLU A 13 15.33 5.90 -0.04
N VAL A 14 16.57 6.34 -0.32
CA VAL A 14 16.89 7.06 -1.56
C VAL A 14 16.77 6.13 -2.77
N GLN A 15 17.23 4.88 -2.66
CA GLN A 15 17.05 3.86 -3.70
C GLN A 15 15.57 3.55 -3.96
N LEU A 16 14.74 3.53 -2.91
CA LEU A 16 13.29 3.36 -3.02
C LEU A 16 12.63 4.51 -3.78
N LEU A 17 13.00 5.75 -3.46
CA LEU A 17 12.50 6.94 -4.16
C LEU A 17 12.91 6.94 -5.64
N ALA A 18 14.15 6.54 -5.94
CA ALA A 18 14.64 6.43 -7.31
C ALA A 18 13.85 5.38 -8.11
N ALA A 19 13.63 4.19 -7.54
CA ALA A 19 12.86 3.12 -8.18
C ALA A 19 11.40 3.52 -8.43
N LEU A 20 10.76 4.22 -7.49
CA LEU A 20 9.41 4.75 -7.67
C LEU A 20 9.36 5.80 -8.79
N SER A 21 10.36 6.68 -8.86
CA SER A 21 10.44 7.73 -9.88
C SER A 21 10.65 7.17 -11.30
N GLU A 22 11.44 6.10 -11.45
CA GLU A 22 11.56 5.39 -12.73
C GLU A 22 10.24 4.72 -13.13
N LEU A 23 9.54 4.09 -12.18
CA LEU A 23 8.26 3.43 -12.43
C LEU A 23 7.20 4.41 -12.93
N MET A 24 7.17 5.63 -12.39
CA MET A 24 6.27 6.72 -12.81
C MET A 24 6.55 7.24 -14.23
N GLY A 25 7.77 7.08 -14.75
CA GLY A 25 8.16 7.51 -16.10
C GLY A 25 7.77 6.55 -17.22
N THR A 26 7.28 5.36 -16.88
CA THR A 26 6.86 4.34 -17.85
C THR A 26 5.36 4.48 -18.18
N SER A 27 4.92 4.10 -19.39
CA SER A 27 3.48 4.09 -19.74
C SER A 27 2.73 2.91 -19.08
N MET A 28 3.19 2.46 -17.92
CA MET A 28 2.55 1.39 -17.17
C MET A 28 1.18 1.85 -16.69
N ALA A 29 0.22 0.93 -16.68
CA ALA A 29 -1.08 1.19 -16.09
C ALA A 29 -0.87 1.58 -14.61
N PHE A 30 -1.52 2.66 -14.18
CA PHE A 30 -1.45 3.20 -12.80
C PHE A 30 -1.59 2.13 -11.71
N GLU A 31 -2.39 1.10 -11.96
CA GLU A 31 -2.57 -0.07 -11.08
C GLU A 31 -1.26 -0.85 -10.85
N GLU A 32 -0.43 -1.04 -11.87
CA GLU A 32 0.86 -1.75 -11.76
C GLU A 32 1.88 -0.96 -10.94
N VAL A 33 1.87 0.37 -11.06
CA VAL A 33 2.74 1.25 -10.27
C VAL A 33 2.42 1.09 -8.77
N ILE A 34 1.14 1.17 -8.42
CA ILE A 34 0.68 1.01 -7.03
C ILE A 34 0.93 -0.42 -6.53
N ALA A 35 0.60 -1.44 -7.33
CA ALA A 35 0.80 -2.83 -6.94
C ALA A 35 2.27 -3.12 -6.68
N THR A 36 3.18 -2.55 -7.47
CA THR A 36 4.62 -2.67 -7.27
C THR A 36 5.05 -2.02 -5.95
N ALA A 37 4.64 -0.77 -5.70
CA ALA A 37 4.92 -0.11 -4.42
C ALA A 37 4.41 -0.90 -3.22
N MET A 38 3.18 -1.43 -3.30
CA MET A 38 2.58 -2.24 -2.24
C MET A 38 3.33 -3.56 -2.00
N ARG A 39 3.82 -4.24 -3.04
CA ARG A 39 4.66 -5.45 -2.88
C ARG A 39 5.92 -5.13 -2.10
N PHE A 40 6.59 -4.02 -2.42
CA PHE A 40 7.78 -3.58 -1.71
C PHE A 40 7.48 -3.26 -0.23
N THR A 41 6.44 -2.48 0.06
CA THR A 41 6.11 -2.15 1.46
C THR A 41 5.68 -3.36 2.27
N SER A 42 4.93 -4.30 1.67
CA SER A 42 4.54 -5.55 2.34
C SER A 42 5.75 -6.39 2.72
N ALA A 43 6.72 -6.51 1.82
CA ALA A 43 7.96 -7.23 2.09
C ALA A 43 8.78 -6.57 3.21
N MET A 44 8.89 -5.23 3.21
CA MET A 44 9.57 -4.50 4.30
C MET A 44 8.90 -4.69 5.66
N MET A 45 7.57 -4.75 5.69
CA MET A 45 6.80 -4.95 6.92
C MET A 45 6.69 -6.42 7.35
N GLY A 46 7.18 -7.37 6.54
CA GLY A 46 7.01 -8.80 6.77
C GLY A 46 5.54 -9.25 6.74
N ALA A 47 4.71 -8.57 5.95
CA ALA A 47 3.27 -8.87 5.85
C ALA A 47 2.99 -9.97 4.81
N ASP A 48 2.15 -10.94 5.17
CA ASP A 48 1.74 -12.05 4.29
C ASP A 48 0.87 -11.60 3.10
N GLY A 49 0.33 -10.39 3.17
CA GLY A 49 -0.48 -9.77 2.12
C GLY A 49 -0.80 -8.32 2.44
N SER A 50 -1.27 -7.60 1.42
CA SER A 50 -1.71 -6.21 1.57
C SER A 50 -2.82 -5.89 0.58
N SER A 51 -3.60 -4.87 0.89
CA SER A 51 -4.69 -4.42 0.04
C SER A 51 -4.83 -2.91 0.09
N LEU A 52 -5.22 -2.33 -1.04
CA LEU A 52 -5.63 -0.94 -1.17
C LEU A 52 -7.12 -0.90 -1.45
N LEU A 53 -7.86 -0.20 -0.59
CA LEU A 53 -9.29 -0.02 -0.71
C LEU A 53 -9.61 1.40 -1.17
N LEU A 54 -10.65 1.54 -1.99
CA LEU A 54 -11.15 2.84 -2.42
C LEU A 54 -12.50 3.13 -1.76
N VAL A 55 -12.65 4.35 -1.25
CA VAL A 55 -13.92 4.85 -0.74
C VAL A 55 -14.79 5.29 -1.92
N ASN A 56 -15.96 4.68 -2.07
CA ASN A 56 -17.01 5.20 -2.94
C ASN A 56 -17.62 6.46 -2.29
N ARG A 57 -17.34 7.63 -2.86
CA ARG A 57 -17.82 8.91 -2.31
C ARG A 57 -19.33 9.09 -2.35
N LYS A 58 -20.07 8.35 -3.18
CA LYS A 58 -21.53 8.46 -3.28
C LYS A 58 -22.23 7.60 -2.24
N GLU A 59 -21.78 6.36 -2.10
CA GLU A 59 -22.44 5.34 -1.26
C GLU A 59 -21.76 5.16 0.10
N GLY A 60 -20.55 5.71 0.26
CA GLY A 60 -19.75 5.64 1.48
C GLY A 60 -18.97 4.33 1.65
N GLY A 61 -19.34 3.25 0.98
CA GLY A 61 -18.68 1.94 1.08
C GLY A 61 -17.26 1.91 0.53
N LEU A 62 -16.51 0.89 0.94
CA LEU A 62 -15.15 0.59 0.50
C LEU A 62 -15.17 -0.61 -0.44
N SER A 63 -14.35 -0.56 -1.49
CA SER A 63 -14.08 -1.71 -2.37
C SER A 63 -12.59 -1.99 -2.46
N PHE A 64 -12.23 -3.27 -2.58
CA PHE A 64 -10.85 -3.69 -2.81
C PHE A 64 -10.45 -3.34 -4.24
N TYR A 65 -9.54 -2.37 -4.39
CA TYR A 65 -9.00 -1.99 -5.68
C TYR A 65 -7.79 -2.84 -6.06
N ILE A 66 -6.85 -3.00 -5.12
CA ILE A 66 -5.72 -3.91 -5.27
C ILE A 66 -5.68 -4.82 -4.04
N ALA A 67 -5.44 -6.11 -4.25
CA ALA A 67 -5.20 -7.10 -3.20
C ALA A 67 -4.03 -7.99 -3.61
N LEU A 68 -3.13 -8.25 -2.67
CA LEU A 68 -1.90 -9.03 -2.84
C LEU A 68 -1.82 -10.10 -1.76
N GLY A 69 -1.20 -11.23 -2.09
CA GLY A 69 -1.07 -12.39 -1.20
C GLY A 69 -2.02 -13.54 -1.56
N GLU A 70 -1.93 -14.63 -0.83
CA GLU A 70 -2.59 -15.90 -1.16
C GLU A 70 -4.12 -15.79 -1.25
N LYS A 71 -4.73 -14.91 -0.43
CA LYS A 71 -6.18 -14.71 -0.39
C LYS A 71 -6.70 -13.57 -1.27
N ALA A 72 -5.84 -12.94 -2.08
CA ALA A 72 -6.22 -11.77 -2.89
C ALA A 72 -7.45 -12.01 -3.78
N GLY A 73 -7.57 -13.22 -4.35
CA GLY A 73 -8.70 -13.58 -5.22
C GLY A 73 -10.06 -13.54 -4.52
N GLN A 74 -10.11 -13.77 -3.21
CA GLN A 74 -11.37 -13.77 -2.44
C GLN A 74 -11.85 -12.34 -2.12
N LEU A 75 -10.94 -11.36 -2.15
CA LEU A 75 -11.22 -9.99 -1.70
C LEU A 75 -11.76 -9.09 -2.82
N LYS A 76 -11.45 -9.36 -4.09
CA LYS A 76 -11.81 -8.48 -5.22
C LYS A 76 -13.31 -8.24 -5.39
N SER A 77 -14.17 -9.17 -4.98
CA SER A 77 -15.64 -9.04 -5.06
C SER A 77 -16.28 -8.55 -3.76
N MET A 78 -15.49 -8.33 -2.70
CA MET A 78 -16.00 -7.90 -1.41
C MET A 78 -16.09 -6.37 -1.34
N THR A 79 -17.10 -5.90 -0.61
CA THR A 79 -17.24 -4.51 -0.19
C THR A 79 -17.38 -4.45 1.32
N LEU A 80 -16.99 -3.31 1.90
CA LEU A 80 -17.13 -3.05 3.33
C LEU A 80 -17.90 -1.76 3.54
N ALA A 81 -18.74 -1.69 4.57
CA ALA A 81 -19.31 -0.43 5.01
C ALA A 81 -18.28 0.42 5.79
N ARG A 82 -18.53 1.71 5.96
CA ARG A 82 -17.77 2.52 6.94
C ARG A 82 -18.08 2.01 8.34
N GLY A 83 -17.07 2.01 9.21
CA GLY A 83 -17.15 1.41 10.54
C GLY A 83 -17.08 -0.12 10.57
N GLU A 84 -17.12 -0.81 9.41
CA GLU A 84 -17.04 -2.28 9.36
C GLU A 84 -15.60 -2.78 9.34
N GLY A 85 -15.25 -3.55 10.37
CA GLY A 85 -13.88 -4.06 10.54
C GLY A 85 -12.84 -2.94 10.69
N ILE A 86 -11.57 -3.30 10.58
CA ILE A 86 -10.47 -2.35 10.79
C ILE A 86 -10.45 -1.30 9.66
N ALA A 87 -10.50 -1.72 8.40
CA ALA A 87 -10.46 -0.80 7.26
C ALA A 87 -11.67 0.15 7.23
N GLY A 88 -12.87 -0.34 7.57
CA GLY A 88 -14.07 0.50 7.69
C GLY A 88 -13.94 1.51 8.82
N LEU A 89 -13.38 1.14 9.96
CA LEU A 89 -13.14 2.05 11.08
C LEU A 89 -12.11 3.13 10.74
N VAL A 90 -11.02 2.79 10.06
CA VAL A 90 -10.03 3.77 9.58
C VAL A 90 -10.66 4.73 8.57
N ALA A 91 -11.50 4.23 7.65
CA ALA A 91 -12.21 5.07 6.69
C ALA A 91 -13.29 5.97 7.33
N GLU A 92 -13.84 5.58 8.48
CA GLU A 92 -14.78 6.39 9.25
C GLU A 92 -14.06 7.48 10.05
N SER A 93 -13.04 7.08 10.81
CA SER A 93 -12.36 7.93 11.81
C SER A 93 -11.21 8.75 11.24
N GLY A 94 -10.57 8.31 10.15
CA GLY A 94 -9.34 8.89 9.63
C GLY A 94 -8.09 8.59 10.49
N ILE A 95 -8.19 7.63 11.41
CA ILE A 95 -7.12 7.28 12.35
C ILE A 95 -6.57 5.89 11.97
N PRO A 96 -5.23 5.71 11.86
CA PRO A 96 -4.60 4.40 11.61
C PRO A 96 -4.81 3.38 12.74
#